data_AF-A0AA38PA49-F1
#
_entry.id   AF-A0AA38PA49-F1
#
_cell.length_a   1.000
_cell.length_b   1.000
_cell.length_c   1.000
_cell.angle_alpha   90.00
_cell.angle_beta   90.00
_cell.angle_gamma   90.00
#
_symmetry.space_group_name_H-M   'P 1'
#
loop_
_entity.id
_entity.type
_entity.pdbx_description
1 polymer ?
#
loop_
_entity_poly.entity_id
_entity_poly.type
_entity_poly.pdbx_seq_one_letter_code
_entity_poly.pdbx_strand_id
1 'polypeptide(L)'
;MIKSTSTPPVSGRRLPPKPTRLPTPPPEPEPVYEEPEQASETSTLSCIKCYDFSSVDNHAAQFPRHTIVSLDQLSYDLTSPWETETEKFRAIFTWLHHNIAYDADAFFCGNVQASTPEATLESGLAVCDGYAGLFTSLAERSGLQAMKVTGHGKGFGYIPTEAGGLVPQYQGNHAWNCALMDGEWRLVDSCWGAGAVSSSGFSKLFKPTWFTFTNAEFGKRHYPEDPAYQLISDEDGGPVSWEDYILEPEGPLLFNDFYDHDFSPQFVQPSTKYLQSGTWVSFHLFKLCEHISTAEADNYVHVISLPDGSRTPLTLNDSGGWSATVYVPAGEGEVSLFYITKIGDKDAKGLTVRDYNASVGRKAMYFGGLCRWTVV
;
A
#
# COMPACT_ATOMS: atom_id res chain seq x y z
N MET A 1 10.35 22.75 -47.53
CA MET A 1 10.18 21.28 -47.54
C MET A 1 10.00 20.83 -46.10
N ILE A 2 8.79 20.43 -45.75
CA ILE A 2 8.38 19.95 -44.43
C ILE A 2 8.91 18.52 -44.30
N LYS A 3 9.82 18.26 -43.36
CA LYS A 3 10.21 16.90 -43.00
C LYS A 3 9.37 16.47 -41.80
N SER A 4 8.36 15.67 -42.11
CA SER A 4 7.57 14.85 -41.20
C SER A 4 8.50 13.92 -40.42
N THR A 5 8.60 14.11 -39.10
CA THR A 5 9.15 13.12 -38.19
C THR A 5 8.00 12.28 -37.67
N SER A 6 7.87 11.07 -38.21
CA SER A 6 6.93 10.05 -37.73
C SER A 6 7.37 9.57 -36.34
N THR A 7 6.51 9.76 -35.35
CA THR A 7 6.62 9.12 -34.04
C THR A 7 6.57 7.59 -34.22
N PRO A 8 7.48 6.80 -33.63
CA PRO A 8 7.36 5.35 -33.65
C PRO A 8 6.14 4.90 -32.81
N PRO A 9 5.47 3.79 -33.18
CA PRO A 9 4.31 3.30 -32.45
C PRO A 9 4.71 2.83 -31.05
N VAL A 10 3.91 3.23 -30.05
CA VAL A 10 3.98 2.74 -28.67
C VAL A 10 3.80 1.22 -28.70
N SER A 11 4.81 0.47 -28.25
CA SER A 11 4.72 -0.99 -28.15
C SER A 11 3.66 -1.35 -27.12
N GLY A 12 2.68 -2.18 -27.51
CA GLY A 12 1.61 -2.62 -26.61
C GLY A 12 2.15 -3.20 -25.30
N ARG A 13 1.46 -2.87 -24.21
CA ARG A 13 1.70 -3.32 -22.82
C ARG A 13 1.92 -4.84 -22.79
N ARG A 14 3.14 -5.28 -22.51
CA ARG A 14 3.47 -6.71 -22.38
C ARG A 14 3.20 -7.12 -20.94
N LEU A 15 1.94 -7.52 -20.65
CA LEU A 15 1.65 -8.21 -19.39
C LEU A 15 2.59 -9.41 -19.25
N PRO A 16 3.04 -9.76 -18.02
CA PRO A 16 3.84 -10.95 -17.83
C PRO A 16 3.13 -12.15 -18.46
N PRO A 17 3.86 -13.05 -19.16
CA PRO A 17 3.25 -14.20 -19.79
C PRO A 17 2.55 -15.03 -18.72
N LYS A 18 1.27 -15.37 -18.94
CA LYS A 18 0.58 -16.36 -18.10
C LYS A 18 1.39 -17.67 -18.16
N PRO A 19 1.99 -18.14 -17.05
CA PRO A 19 2.66 -19.42 -17.03
C PRO A 19 1.65 -20.53 -17.38
N THR A 20 2.13 -21.59 -18.02
CA THR A 20 1.27 -22.73 -18.37
C THR A 20 0.74 -23.34 -17.08
N ARG A 21 -0.60 -23.41 -16.93
CA ARG A 21 -1.26 -24.07 -15.80
C ARG A 21 -0.66 -25.47 -15.65
N LEU A 22 -0.08 -25.79 -14.48
CA LEU A 22 0.44 -27.13 -14.23
C LEU A 22 -0.71 -28.14 -14.39
N PRO A 23 -0.48 -29.30 -15.03
CA PRO A 23 -1.52 -30.26 -15.31
C PRO A 23 -2.12 -30.78 -14.00
N THR A 24 -3.43 -30.55 -13.84
CA THR A 24 -4.26 -31.22 -12.84
C THR A 24 -4.27 -32.73 -13.15
N PRO A 25 -4.26 -33.63 -12.15
CA PRO A 25 -4.45 -35.07 -12.40
C PRO A 25 -5.71 -35.33 -13.24
N PRO A 26 -5.71 -36.37 -14.09
CA PRO A 26 -6.77 -36.58 -15.06
C PRO A 26 -8.14 -36.74 -14.37
N PRO A 27 -9.19 -36.05 -14.86
CA PRO A 27 -10.51 -36.15 -14.28
C PRO A 27 -11.11 -37.55 -14.50
N GLU A 28 -11.90 -38.03 -13.53
CA GLU A 28 -12.80 -39.15 -13.75
C GLU A 28 -13.78 -38.84 -14.90
N PRO A 29 -14.23 -39.85 -15.68
CA PRO A 29 -15.09 -39.62 -16.84
C PRO A 29 -16.40 -38.95 -16.42
N GLU A 30 -16.67 -37.77 -16.98
CA GLU A 30 -17.83 -36.95 -16.65
C GLU A 30 -19.15 -37.52 -17.22
N PRO A 31 -20.28 -37.42 -16.50
CA PRO A 31 -21.60 -37.62 -17.08
C PRO A 31 -21.97 -36.46 -18.03
N VAL A 32 -22.76 -36.76 -19.06
CA VAL A 32 -23.22 -35.77 -20.05
C VAL A 32 -24.27 -34.87 -19.42
N TYR A 33 -24.00 -33.56 -19.36
CA TYR A 33 -24.96 -32.53 -18.95
C TYR A 33 -25.07 -31.45 -20.05
N GLU A 34 -26.31 -31.02 -20.32
CA GLU A 34 -26.65 -29.97 -21.28
C GLU A 34 -26.05 -28.60 -20.87
N GLU A 35 -25.68 -27.78 -21.86
CA GLU A 35 -25.09 -26.44 -21.68
C GLU A 35 -25.98 -25.54 -20.81
N PRO A 36 -25.46 -24.97 -19.70
CA PRO A 36 -26.12 -23.86 -19.04
C PRO A 36 -25.76 -22.55 -19.74
N GLU A 37 -26.79 -21.75 -19.99
CA GLU A 37 -26.73 -20.33 -20.33
C GLU A 37 -25.81 -19.55 -19.38
N GLN A 38 -25.03 -18.64 -19.96
CA GLN A 38 -24.35 -17.48 -19.33
C GLN A 38 -23.93 -17.65 -17.86
N ALA A 39 -22.69 -18.08 -17.66
CA ALA A 39 -22.01 -17.99 -16.39
C ALA A 39 -22.05 -16.53 -15.86
N SER A 40 -22.72 -16.35 -14.73
CA SER A 40 -22.77 -15.09 -14.01
C SER A 40 -21.37 -14.67 -13.55
N GLU A 41 -21.03 -13.41 -13.80
CA GLU A 41 -19.89 -12.72 -13.19
C GLU A 41 -20.04 -12.70 -11.65
N THR A 42 -19.51 -13.70 -10.96
CA THR A 42 -19.29 -13.64 -9.51
C THR A 42 -17.89 -13.06 -9.25
N SER A 43 -17.74 -11.78 -9.51
CA SER A 43 -16.70 -10.95 -8.88
C SER A 43 -17.26 -10.47 -7.54
N THR A 44 -16.99 -11.22 -6.46
CA THR A 44 -17.48 -10.89 -5.11
C THR A 44 -16.56 -9.93 -4.35
N LEU A 45 -15.40 -9.57 -4.91
CA LEU A 45 -14.46 -8.60 -4.35
C LEU A 45 -14.58 -7.25 -5.07
N SER A 46 -15.57 -6.43 -4.70
CA SER A 46 -15.74 -5.09 -5.32
C SER A 46 -14.59 -4.13 -4.98
N CYS A 47 -13.94 -4.29 -3.81
CA CYS A 47 -12.77 -3.51 -3.44
C CYS A 47 -11.88 -4.25 -2.43
N ILE A 48 -10.66 -4.57 -2.84
CA ILE A 48 -9.66 -5.25 -1.98
C ILE A 48 -9.33 -4.47 -0.70
N LYS A 49 -9.43 -3.14 -0.73
CA LYS A 49 -9.13 -2.29 0.44
C LYS A 49 -10.23 -2.33 1.50
N CYS A 50 -11.47 -2.61 1.08
CA CYS A 50 -12.63 -2.66 1.96
C CYS A 50 -13.00 -4.10 2.34
N TYR A 51 -12.34 -5.09 1.75
CA TYR A 51 -12.61 -6.49 2.03
C TYR A 51 -12.18 -6.87 3.44
N ASP A 52 -13.07 -7.55 4.16
CA ASP A 52 -12.76 -8.05 5.51
C ASP A 52 -11.97 -9.36 5.42
N PHE A 53 -10.66 -9.25 5.57
CA PHE A 53 -9.75 -10.40 5.60
C PHE A 53 -9.67 -11.10 6.97
N SER A 54 -10.47 -10.69 7.98
CA SER A 54 -10.35 -11.21 9.34
C SER A 54 -10.44 -12.73 9.42
N SER A 55 -11.36 -13.36 8.68
CA SER A 55 -11.46 -14.83 8.64
C SER A 55 -10.23 -15.49 8.04
N VAL A 56 -9.69 -14.91 6.96
CA VAL A 56 -8.48 -15.41 6.29
C VAL A 56 -7.26 -15.28 7.19
N ASP A 57 -7.13 -14.13 7.86
CA ASP A 57 -6.02 -13.84 8.75
C ASP A 57 -6.05 -14.74 9.98
N ASN A 58 -7.22 -14.93 10.58
CA ASN A 58 -7.41 -15.82 11.73
C ASN A 58 -7.14 -17.29 11.40
N HIS A 59 -7.43 -17.73 10.18
CA HIS A 59 -7.08 -19.07 9.71
C HIS A 59 -5.56 -19.21 9.55
N ALA A 60 -4.91 -18.29 8.84
CA ALA A 60 -3.47 -18.33 8.59
C ALA A 60 -2.65 -18.33 9.90
N ALA A 61 -3.16 -17.72 10.97
CA ALA A 61 -2.52 -17.72 12.29
C ALA A 61 -2.51 -19.09 13.00
N GLN A 62 -3.30 -20.07 12.54
CA GLN A 62 -3.46 -21.38 13.20
C GLN A 62 -2.39 -22.42 12.85
N PHE A 63 -1.47 -22.06 11.95
CA PHE A 63 -0.45 -22.99 11.41
C PHE A 63 0.95 -22.58 11.89
N PRO A 64 1.30 -22.82 13.17
CA PRO A 64 2.63 -22.46 13.66
C PRO A 64 3.71 -23.29 12.94
N ARG A 65 4.79 -22.63 12.54
CA ARG A 65 5.85 -23.17 11.69
C ARG A 65 6.38 -24.55 12.12
N HIS A 66 6.47 -24.80 13.42
CA HIS A 66 7.02 -26.04 13.98
C HIS A 66 6.11 -27.26 13.82
N THR A 67 4.85 -27.09 13.44
CA THR A 67 3.93 -28.20 13.15
C THR A 67 3.89 -28.55 11.67
N ILE A 68 4.60 -27.80 10.81
CA ILE A 68 4.57 -27.96 9.37
C ILE A 68 5.51 -29.08 8.93
N VAL A 69 4.96 -30.03 8.18
CA VAL A 69 5.70 -31.21 7.69
C VAL A 69 6.32 -30.96 6.31
N SER A 70 5.61 -30.27 5.43
CA SER A 70 6.08 -29.94 4.08
C SER A 70 5.41 -28.67 3.56
N LEU A 71 6.02 -28.06 2.55
CA LEU A 71 5.44 -26.91 1.85
C LEU A 71 4.16 -27.29 1.10
N ASP A 72 4.05 -28.50 0.56
CA ASP A 72 2.82 -28.96 -0.11
C ASP A 72 1.63 -29.02 0.86
N GLN A 73 1.85 -29.58 2.06
CA GLN A 73 0.82 -29.65 3.09
C GLN A 73 0.44 -28.25 3.57
N LEU A 74 1.42 -27.39 3.84
CA LEU A 74 1.16 -26.01 4.26
C LEU A 74 0.39 -25.22 3.20
N SER A 75 0.78 -25.32 1.93
CA SER A 75 0.07 -24.70 0.81
C SER A 75 -1.39 -25.14 0.76
N TYR A 76 -1.66 -26.44 0.87
CA TYR A 76 -3.02 -26.96 0.88
C TYR A 76 -3.82 -26.47 2.10
N ASP A 77 -3.25 -26.55 3.29
CA ASP A 77 -3.92 -26.17 4.54
C ASP A 77 -4.25 -24.68 4.59
N LEU A 78 -3.37 -23.82 4.09
CA LEU A 78 -3.60 -22.38 4.01
C LEU A 78 -4.69 -22.02 3.00
N THR A 79 -4.76 -22.72 1.88
CA THR A 79 -5.51 -22.24 0.70
C THR A 79 -6.80 -23.00 0.40
N SER A 80 -6.94 -24.26 0.83
CA SER A 80 -8.10 -25.10 0.53
C SER A 80 -9.45 -24.58 1.05
N PRO A 81 -9.55 -23.81 2.16
CA PRO A 81 -10.84 -23.28 2.60
C PRO A 81 -11.38 -22.11 1.77
N TRP A 82 -10.54 -21.50 0.92
CA TRP A 82 -10.89 -20.26 0.21
C TRP A 82 -11.24 -20.54 -1.24
N GLU A 83 -12.17 -19.77 -1.79
CA GLU A 83 -12.59 -19.91 -3.18
C GLU A 83 -11.71 -19.03 -4.08
N THR A 84 -11.57 -17.75 -3.72
CA THR A 84 -10.90 -16.72 -4.52
C THR A 84 -9.37 -16.83 -4.48
N GLU A 85 -8.70 -16.38 -5.55
CA GLU A 85 -7.24 -16.30 -5.58
C GLU A 85 -6.75 -15.26 -4.57
N THR A 86 -7.45 -14.13 -4.43
CA THR A 86 -7.11 -13.07 -3.47
C THR A 86 -7.05 -13.59 -2.05
N GLU A 87 -8.05 -14.34 -1.58
CA GLU A 87 -8.05 -14.89 -0.21
C GLU A 87 -6.92 -15.90 0.00
N LYS A 88 -6.63 -16.74 -1.00
CA LYS A 88 -5.52 -17.70 -0.92
C LYS A 88 -4.17 -17.00 -0.80
N PHE A 89 -3.96 -15.95 -1.60
CA PHE A 89 -2.76 -15.12 -1.47
C PHE A 89 -2.69 -14.40 -0.13
N ARG A 90 -3.84 -13.93 0.38
CA ARG A 90 -3.90 -13.31 1.70
C ARG A 90 -3.51 -14.29 2.80
N ALA A 91 -3.99 -15.53 2.75
CA ALA A 91 -3.62 -16.57 3.72
C ALA A 91 -2.11 -16.80 3.76
N ILE A 92 -1.47 -16.89 2.59
CA ILE A 92 0.00 -17.03 2.47
C ILE A 92 0.71 -15.79 3.04
N PHE A 93 0.28 -14.59 2.65
CA PHE A 93 0.83 -13.32 3.13
C PHE A 93 0.78 -13.22 4.66
N THR A 94 -0.37 -13.52 5.26
CA THR A 94 -0.58 -13.45 6.71
C THR A 94 0.19 -14.54 7.45
N TRP A 95 0.27 -15.75 6.90
CA TRP A 95 1.05 -16.83 7.49
C TRP A 95 2.54 -16.46 7.58
N LEU A 96 3.10 -15.83 6.54
CA LEU A 96 4.49 -15.36 6.53
C LEU A 96 4.75 -14.36 7.64
N HIS A 97 3.85 -13.40 7.85
CA HIS A 97 3.95 -12.48 8.99
C HIS A 97 4.04 -13.26 10.31
N HIS A 98 3.20 -14.26 10.52
CA HIS A 98 3.17 -15.01 11.78
C HIS A 98 4.38 -15.91 12.00
N ASN A 99 5.02 -16.42 10.96
CA ASN A 99 5.96 -17.54 11.08
C ASN A 99 7.39 -17.23 10.66
N ILE A 100 7.61 -16.17 9.88
CA ILE A 100 8.92 -15.74 9.44
C ILE A 100 9.28 -14.42 10.12
N ALA A 101 10.52 -14.29 10.57
CA ALA A 101 11.10 -13.06 11.08
C ALA A 101 12.21 -12.57 10.15
N TYR A 102 12.37 -11.25 10.05
CA TYR A 102 13.44 -10.69 9.23
C TYR A 102 14.81 -10.95 9.87
N ASP A 103 15.75 -11.51 9.11
CA ASP A 103 17.12 -11.75 9.56
C ASP A 103 17.94 -10.45 9.52
N ALA A 104 17.68 -9.58 10.49
CA ALA A 104 18.32 -8.28 10.61
C ALA A 104 19.82 -8.39 10.88
N ASP A 105 20.26 -9.43 11.61
CA ASP A 105 21.67 -9.65 11.92
C ASP A 105 22.46 -10.00 10.67
N ALA A 106 21.98 -10.97 9.86
CA ALA A 106 22.61 -11.30 8.59
C ALA A 106 22.63 -10.09 7.63
N PHE A 107 21.54 -9.30 7.62
CA PHE A 107 21.44 -8.09 6.81
C PHE A 107 22.48 -7.03 7.24
N PHE A 108 22.55 -6.69 8.53
CA PHE A 108 23.46 -5.64 9.03
C PHE A 108 24.93 -6.05 9.00
N CYS A 109 25.23 -7.34 9.17
CA CYS A 109 26.60 -7.85 9.03
C CYS A 109 27.02 -8.08 7.57
N GLY A 110 26.14 -7.85 6.59
CA GLY A 110 26.44 -8.10 5.18
C GLY A 110 26.68 -9.57 4.86
N ASN A 111 26.11 -10.49 5.66
CA ASN A 111 26.29 -11.93 5.55
C ASN A 111 24.98 -12.62 5.09
N VAL A 112 24.24 -11.96 4.21
CA VAL A 112 23.02 -12.51 3.62
C VAL A 112 23.39 -13.68 2.72
N GLN A 113 22.89 -14.87 3.04
CA GLN A 113 23.05 -16.07 2.24
C GLN A 113 21.77 -16.35 1.46
N ALA A 114 21.91 -16.98 0.29
CA ALA A 114 20.76 -17.48 -0.45
C ALA A 114 20.05 -18.56 0.40
N SER A 115 18.73 -18.45 0.52
CA SER A 115 17.90 -19.41 1.26
C SER A 115 16.87 -20.03 0.33
N THR A 116 16.68 -21.35 0.42
CA THR A 116 15.56 -22.01 -0.27
C THR A 116 14.26 -21.79 0.52
N PRO A 117 13.08 -21.98 -0.11
CA PRO A 117 11.81 -21.98 0.60
C PRO A 117 11.80 -22.96 1.80
N GLU A 118 12.36 -24.16 1.64
CA GLU A 118 12.46 -25.15 2.71
C GLU A 118 13.37 -24.70 3.85
N ALA A 119 14.54 -24.13 3.55
CA ALA A 119 15.45 -23.59 4.57
C ALA A 119 14.82 -22.41 5.32
N THR A 120 14.07 -21.57 4.62
CA THR A 120 13.31 -20.45 5.23
C THR A 120 12.20 -20.97 6.14
N LEU A 121 11.47 -22.02 5.72
CA LEU A 121 10.49 -22.70 6.56
C LEU A 121 11.13 -23.34 7.79
N GLU A 122 12.32 -23.92 7.66
CA GLU A 122 13.01 -24.59 8.76
C GLU A 122 13.59 -23.60 9.79
N SER A 123 14.20 -22.51 9.34
CA SER A 123 14.80 -21.51 10.22
C SER A 123 13.76 -20.55 10.81
N GLY A 124 12.73 -20.20 10.04
CA GLY A 124 11.84 -19.07 10.34
C GLY A 124 12.49 -17.70 10.18
N LEU A 125 13.63 -17.63 9.49
CA LEU A 125 14.41 -16.42 9.25
C LEU A 125 14.63 -16.20 7.76
N ALA A 126 14.42 -14.96 7.30
CA ALA A 126 14.70 -14.57 5.92
C ALA A 126 14.96 -13.07 5.80
N VAL A 127 15.65 -12.67 4.73
CA VAL A 127 15.57 -11.31 4.19
C VAL A 127 14.51 -11.24 3.09
N CYS A 128 14.33 -10.09 2.46
CA CYS A 128 13.32 -9.86 1.41
C CYS A 128 13.28 -10.96 0.33
N ASP A 129 14.44 -11.42 -0.16
CA ASP A 129 14.51 -12.48 -1.18
C ASP A 129 13.89 -13.80 -0.69
N GLY A 130 14.13 -14.17 0.57
CA GLY A 130 13.58 -15.40 1.17
C GLY A 130 12.08 -15.31 1.42
N TYR A 131 11.57 -14.15 1.84
CA TYR A 131 10.12 -13.90 1.93
C TYR A 131 9.46 -14.05 0.56
N ALA A 132 10.00 -13.37 -0.46
CA ALA A 132 9.45 -13.40 -1.81
C ALA A 132 9.54 -14.79 -2.44
N GLY A 133 10.63 -15.53 -2.19
CA GLY A 133 10.80 -16.91 -2.63
C GLY A 133 9.82 -17.88 -1.97
N LEU A 134 9.65 -17.81 -0.66
CA LEU A 134 8.71 -18.68 0.06
C LEU A 134 7.26 -18.37 -0.31
N PHE A 135 6.89 -17.09 -0.44
CA PHE A 135 5.57 -16.69 -0.94
C PHE A 135 5.28 -17.31 -2.31
N THR A 136 6.23 -17.20 -3.25
CA THR A 136 6.09 -17.76 -4.61
C THR A 136 5.93 -19.28 -4.55
N SER A 137 6.77 -19.98 -3.79
CA SER A 137 6.70 -21.44 -3.69
C SER A 137 5.36 -21.92 -3.12
N LEU A 138 4.86 -21.25 -2.07
CA LEU A 138 3.57 -21.61 -1.48
C LEU A 138 2.41 -21.36 -2.45
N ALA A 139 2.48 -20.26 -3.22
CA ALA A 139 1.49 -19.92 -4.24
C ALA A 139 1.47 -20.94 -5.38
N GLU A 140 2.63 -21.27 -5.94
CA GLU A 140 2.76 -22.23 -7.05
C GLU A 140 2.23 -23.61 -6.67
N ARG A 141 2.56 -24.09 -5.46
CA ARG A 141 2.05 -25.37 -4.91
C ARG A 141 0.54 -25.36 -4.67
N SER A 142 -0.05 -24.17 -4.52
CA SER A 142 -1.51 -23.97 -4.41
C SER A 142 -2.19 -23.78 -5.76
N GLY A 143 -1.44 -23.92 -6.88
CA GLY A 143 -1.96 -23.69 -8.23
C GLY A 143 -2.19 -22.22 -8.59
N LEU A 144 -1.65 -21.29 -7.79
CA LEU A 144 -1.75 -19.85 -8.02
C LEU A 144 -0.58 -19.35 -8.88
N GLN A 145 -0.80 -18.25 -9.59
CA GLN A 145 0.22 -17.62 -10.42
C GLN A 145 0.86 -16.46 -9.65
N ALA A 146 2.11 -16.64 -9.23
CA ALA A 146 2.92 -15.58 -8.64
C ALA A 146 4.37 -15.68 -9.07
N MET A 147 5.08 -14.56 -9.00
CA MET A 147 6.47 -14.44 -9.42
C MET A 147 7.22 -13.54 -8.45
N LYS A 148 8.46 -13.90 -8.14
CA LYS A 148 9.38 -13.00 -7.44
C LYS A 148 9.81 -11.86 -8.37
N VAL A 149 9.76 -10.64 -7.88
CA VAL A 149 10.24 -9.43 -8.54
C VAL A 149 11.37 -8.83 -7.72
N THR A 150 12.47 -8.48 -8.39
CA THR A 150 13.60 -7.76 -7.79
C THR A 150 13.58 -6.30 -8.23
N GLY A 151 14.08 -5.41 -7.36
CA GLY A 151 14.16 -4.00 -7.69
C GLY A 151 14.72 -3.12 -6.59
N HIS A 152 14.43 -1.82 -6.67
CA HIS A 152 14.78 -0.82 -5.66
C HIS A 152 13.58 -0.47 -4.80
N GLY A 153 13.73 -0.61 -3.48
CA GLY A 153 12.79 -0.16 -2.47
C GLY A 153 13.27 1.11 -1.74
N LYS A 154 12.40 2.11 -1.54
CA LYS A 154 12.63 3.25 -0.63
C LYS A 154 12.46 2.82 0.84
N GLY A 155 13.24 1.82 1.27
CA GLY A 155 13.14 1.14 2.58
C GLY A 155 14.08 1.68 3.66
N PHE A 156 14.46 0.83 4.62
CA PHE A 156 15.44 1.17 5.66
C PHE A 156 16.77 1.62 5.02
N GLY A 157 17.32 2.74 5.49
CA GLY A 157 18.57 3.30 4.98
C GLY A 157 18.44 4.09 3.67
N TYR A 158 17.23 4.20 3.09
CA TYR A 158 16.99 5.10 1.97
C TYR A 158 17.16 6.56 2.41
N ILE A 159 17.96 7.30 1.65
CA ILE A 159 18.16 8.74 1.82
C ILE A 159 17.62 9.41 0.55
N PRO A 160 16.62 10.30 0.66
CA PRO A 160 16.10 11.04 -0.49
C PRO A 160 17.20 11.82 -1.19
N THR A 161 17.13 11.90 -2.52
CA THR A 161 18.04 12.75 -3.29
C THR A 161 17.67 14.21 -3.03
N GLU A 162 18.67 15.08 -2.82
CA GLU A 162 18.41 16.51 -2.63
C GLU A 162 17.72 17.13 -3.85
N ALA A 163 16.87 18.13 -3.63
CA ALA A 163 16.18 18.81 -4.71
C ALA A 163 17.18 19.44 -5.71
N GLY A 164 17.08 19.04 -6.99
CA GLY A 164 18.04 19.45 -8.02
C GLY A 164 19.36 18.68 -8.02
N GLY A 165 19.46 17.61 -7.21
CA GLY A 165 20.58 16.68 -7.21
C GLY A 165 20.67 15.85 -8.49
N LEU A 166 21.82 15.21 -8.70
CA LEU A 166 22.03 14.29 -9.82
C LEU A 166 21.21 13.00 -9.62
N VAL A 167 20.64 12.48 -10.69
CA VAL A 167 19.97 11.17 -10.69
C VAL A 167 20.99 10.09 -10.34
N PRO A 168 20.83 9.35 -9.23
CA PRO A 168 21.72 8.26 -8.90
C PRO A 168 21.56 7.11 -9.91
N GLN A 169 22.62 6.31 -10.10
CA GLN A 169 22.51 5.09 -10.90
C GLN A 169 21.56 4.10 -10.24
N TYR A 170 20.82 3.34 -11.06
CA TYR A 170 19.95 2.28 -10.57
C TYR A 170 20.75 1.23 -9.80
N GLN A 171 20.25 0.87 -8.61
CA GLN A 171 20.77 -0.22 -7.80
C GLN A 171 19.59 -0.95 -7.13
N GLY A 172 19.41 -2.23 -7.46
CA GLY A 172 18.42 -3.07 -6.76
C GLY A 172 18.87 -3.36 -5.33
N ASN A 173 17.93 -3.31 -4.38
CA ASN A 173 18.16 -3.55 -2.96
C ASN A 173 17.03 -4.33 -2.27
N HIS A 174 15.99 -4.71 -3.01
CA HIS A 174 14.79 -5.30 -2.44
C HIS A 174 14.13 -6.33 -3.37
N ALA A 175 13.30 -7.20 -2.80
CA ALA A 175 12.56 -8.23 -3.51
C ALA A 175 11.14 -8.37 -2.93
N TRP A 176 10.17 -8.57 -3.82
CA TRP A 176 8.74 -8.70 -3.50
C TRP A 176 8.06 -9.64 -4.51
N ASN A 177 6.72 -9.67 -4.56
CA ASN A 177 5.96 -10.55 -5.43
C ASN A 177 5.03 -9.78 -6.38
N CYS A 178 4.84 -10.36 -7.56
CA CYS A 178 3.75 -10.06 -8.47
C CYS A 178 2.82 -11.28 -8.51
N ALA A 179 1.53 -11.10 -8.24
CA ALA A 179 0.55 -12.17 -8.11
C ALA A 179 -0.69 -11.88 -8.96
N LEU A 180 -1.21 -12.90 -9.66
CA LEU A 180 -2.47 -12.80 -10.39
C LEU A 180 -3.62 -13.11 -9.44
N MET A 181 -4.34 -12.07 -9.03
CA MET A 181 -5.44 -12.15 -8.08
C MET A 181 -6.77 -11.93 -8.81
N ASP A 182 -7.57 -12.98 -8.95
CA ASP A 182 -8.93 -12.94 -9.51
C ASP A 182 -8.99 -12.23 -10.87
N GLY A 183 -7.97 -12.50 -11.71
CA GLY A 183 -7.84 -11.94 -13.06
C GLY A 183 -6.99 -10.67 -13.18
N GLU A 184 -6.52 -10.08 -12.08
CA GLU A 184 -5.71 -8.86 -12.06
C GLU A 184 -4.29 -9.10 -11.52
N TRP A 185 -3.26 -8.62 -12.22
CA TRP A 185 -1.89 -8.66 -11.70
C TRP A 185 -1.67 -7.55 -10.66
N ARG A 186 -1.26 -7.95 -9.46
CA ARG A 186 -1.04 -7.07 -8.30
C ARG A 186 0.33 -7.29 -7.67
N LEU A 187 0.90 -6.23 -7.11
CA LEU A 187 2.14 -6.28 -6.35
C LEU A 187 1.86 -6.52 -4.86
N VAL A 188 2.66 -7.40 -4.24
CA VAL A 188 2.56 -7.77 -2.83
C VAL A 188 3.94 -7.80 -2.21
N ASP A 189 4.09 -7.23 -1.02
CA ASP A 189 5.32 -7.32 -0.23
C ASP A 189 5.06 -7.97 1.13
N SER A 190 5.26 -9.29 1.20
CA SER A 190 5.15 -10.04 2.45
C SER A 190 6.28 -9.73 3.46
N CYS A 191 7.42 -9.22 3.00
CA CYS A 191 8.54 -8.85 3.86
C CYS A 191 8.23 -7.57 4.64
N TRP A 192 7.82 -6.50 3.95
CA TRP A 192 7.41 -5.26 4.60
C TRP A 192 6.03 -5.38 5.25
N GLY A 193 5.20 -6.31 4.79
CA GLY A 193 3.96 -6.76 5.44
C GLY A 193 4.17 -7.38 6.82
N ALA A 194 5.32 -8.05 7.02
CA ALA A 194 5.62 -8.74 8.27
C ALA A 194 6.09 -7.81 9.40
N GLY A 195 6.67 -6.65 9.09
CA GLY A 195 7.18 -5.74 10.12
C GLY A 195 8.02 -4.57 9.62
N ALA A 196 8.94 -4.12 10.47
CA ALA A 196 9.86 -3.03 10.16
C ALA A 196 11.26 -3.35 10.71
N VAL A 197 12.28 -2.97 9.94
CA VAL A 197 13.68 -3.00 10.38
C VAL A 197 14.06 -1.61 10.89
N SER A 198 14.79 -1.57 12.01
CA SER A 198 15.34 -0.36 12.62
C SER A 198 16.77 -0.62 13.09
N SER A 199 17.46 0.41 13.59
CA SER A 199 18.79 0.25 14.18
C SER A 199 18.83 -0.70 15.38
N SER A 200 17.70 -0.95 16.04
CA SER A 200 17.58 -1.92 17.13
C SER A 200 17.15 -3.32 16.67
N GLY A 201 17.12 -3.57 15.36
CA GLY A 201 16.74 -4.86 14.78
C GLY A 201 15.34 -4.87 14.16
N PHE A 202 14.80 -6.07 13.97
CA PHE A 202 13.47 -6.29 13.41
C PHE A 202 12.37 -6.19 14.46
N SER A 203 11.36 -5.38 14.17
CA SER A 203 10.10 -5.31 14.92
C SER A 203 8.98 -5.93 14.09
N LYS A 204 8.39 -6.99 14.61
CA LYS A 204 7.24 -7.65 14.01
C LYS A 204 5.99 -6.81 14.22
N LEU A 205 5.39 -6.37 13.12
CA LEU A 205 4.20 -5.52 13.10
C LEU A 205 3.43 -5.81 11.82
N PHE A 206 2.24 -6.39 11.94
CA PHE A 206 1.46 -6.74 10.76
C PHE A 206 1.02 -5.48 10.02
N LYS A 207 1.37 -5.39 8.74
CA LYS A 207 1.03 -4.26 7.88
C LYS A 207 0.24 -4.77 6.67
N PRO A 208 -1.08 -4.93 6.82
CA PRO A 208 -1.92 -5.51 5.78
C PRO A 208 -1.98 -4.68 4.51
N THR A 209 -1.63 -3.39 4.58
CA THR A 209 -1.60 -2.48 3.43
C THR A 209 -0.61 -2.92 2.34
N TRP A 210 0.48 -3.62 2.69
CA TRP A 210 1.41 -4.18 1.70
C TRP A 210 0.82 -5.33 0.86
N PHE A 211 -0.39 -5.76 1.19
CA PHE A 211 -1.21 -6.66 0.38
C PHE A 211 -2.28 -5.91 -0.43
N THR A 212 -2.85 -4.84 0.13
CA THR A 212 -4.04 -4.17 -0.44
C THR A 212 -3.72 -2.90 -1.24
N PHE A 213 -2.46 -2.45 -1.29
CA PHE A 213 -2.07 -1.31 -2.11
C PHE A 213 -2.42 -1.54 -3.58
N THR A 214 -2.81 -0.47 -4.26
CA THR A 214 -2.83 -0.46 -5.74
C THR A 214 -1.40 -0.51 -6.27
N ASN A 215 -1.23 -0.90 -7.53
CA ASN A 215 0.10 -0.91 -8.16
C ASN A 215 0.75 0.49 -8.17
N ALA A 216 -0.05 1.55 -8.30
CA ALA A 216 0.43 2.93 -8.22
C ALA A 216 0.90 3.32 -6.81
N GLU A 217 0.15 2.94 -5.76
CA GLU A 217 0.55 3.17 -4.36
C GLU A 217 1.81 2.39 -4.01
N PHE A 218 1.89 1.13 -4.44
CA PHE A 218 3.04 0.26 -4.23
C PHE A 218 4.28 0.83 -4.93
N GLY A 219 4.11 1.32 -6.16
CA GLY A 219 5.16 1.90 -7.01
C GLY A 219 5.85 3.13 -6.45
N LYS A 220 5.23 3.89 -5.54
CA LYS A 220 5.86 5.03 -4.86
C LYS A 220 7.10 4.64 -4.05
N ARG A 221 7.16 3.39 -3.61
CA ARG A 221 8.25 2.86 -2.79
C ARG A 221 8.95 1.64 -3.38
N HIS A 222 8.50 1.15 -4.54
CA HIS A 222 9.05 -0.02 -5.21
C HIS A 222 9.21 0.25 -6.70
N TYR A 223 10.45 0.21 -7.18
CA TYR A 223 10.77 0.33 -8.58
C TYR A 223 11.39 -0.98 -9.07
N PRO A 224 10.71 -1.76 -9.90
CA PRO A 224 11.21 -3.05 -10.36
C PRO A 224 12.39 -2.88 -11.32
N GLU A 225 13.28 -3.88 -11.32
CA GLU A 225 14.39 -3.94 -12.27
C GLU A 225 13.91 -4.04 -13.72
N ASP A 226 12.86 -4.84 -13.95
CA ASP A 226 12.11 -4.84 -15.19
C ASP A 226 10.87 -3.94 -15.05
N PRO A 227 10.82 -2.77 -15.73
CA PRO A 227 9.72 -1.82 -15.64
C PRO A 227 8.34 -2.39 -16.01
N ALA A 228 8.26 -3.53 -16.71
CA ALA A 228 6.99 -4.19 -16.99
C ALA A 228 6.23 -4.60 -15.71
N TYR A 229 6.94 -4.79 -14.60
CA TYR A 229 6.36 -5.12 -13.29
C TYR A 229 5.89 -3.91 -12.48
N GLN A 230 5.90 -2.70 -13.04
CA GLN A 230 5.26 -1.58 -12.35
C GLN A 230 3.74 -1.76 -12.31
N LEU A 231 3.16 -2.33 -13.37
CA LEU A 231 1.73 -2.66 -13.48
C LEU A 231 0.77 -1.48 -13.25
N ILE A 232 1.28 -0.25 -13.27
CA ILE A 232 0.50 0.99 -13.16
C ILE A 232 -0.31 1.14 -14.45
N SER A 233 -1.61 1.37 -14.33
CA SER A 233 -2.51 1.58 -15.47
C SER A 233 -2.36 3.01 -16.00
N ASP A 234 -2.76 3.27 -17.24
CA ASP A 234 -2.75 4.64 -17.79
C ASP A 234 -3.72 5.55 -17.02
N GLU A 235 -4.82 4.99 -16.48
CA GLU A 235 -5.78 5.70 -15.63
C GLU A 235 -5.15 6.13 -14.29
N ASP A 236 -4.20 5.33 -13.79
CA ASP A 236 -3.43 5.63 -12.58
C ASP A 236 -2.14 6.45 -12.84
N GLY A 237 -1.99 7.00 -14.07
CA GLY A 237 -0.85 7.84 -14.46
C GLY A 237 0.27 7.12 -15.22
N GLY A 238 0.17 5.80 -15.40
CA GLY A 238 1.09 4.98 -16.19
C GLY A 238 2.44 4.69 -15.52
N PRO A 239 3.32 3.91 -16.19
CA PRO A 239 4.65 3.60 -15.67
C PRO A 239 5.52 4.85 -15.48
N VAL A 240 6.23 4.89 -14.36
CA VAL A 240 7.11 5.96 -13.92
C VAL A 240 8.56 5.66 -14.33
N SER A 241 9.33 6.67 -14.72
CA SER A 241 10.76 6.50 -15.03
C SER A 241 11.59 6.34 -13.75
N TRP A 242 12.81 5.79 -13.86
CA TRP A 242 13.73 5.72 -12.71
C TRP A 242 14.00 7.12 -12.12
N GLU A 243 14.20 8.12 -12.98
CA GLU A 243 14.44 9.50 -12.60
C GLU A 243 13.27 10.08 -11.81
N ASP A 244 12.05 9.96 -12.33
CA ASP A 244 10.84 10.46 -11.66
C ASP A 244 10.61 9.73 -10.32
N TYR A 245 10.84 8.42 -10.27
CA TYR A 245 10.71 7.63 -9.05
C TYR A 245 11.73 8.05 -7.99
N ILE A 246 13.01 8.18 -8.35
CA ILE A 246 14.08 8.38 -7.37
C ILE A 246 14.18 9.84 -6.90
N LEU A 247 13.77 10.78 -7.75
CA LEU A 247 13.71 12.22 -7.45
C LEU A 247 12.34 12.66 -6.91
N GLU A 248 11.36 11.75 -6.78
CA GLU A 248 10.06 12.06 -6.20
C GLU A 248 10.24 12.71 -4.81
N PRO A 249 9.77 13.95 -4.60
CA PRO A 249 9.93 14.63 -3.33
C PRO A 249 9.26 13.88 -2.17
N GLU A 250 9.83 14.01 -0.97
CA GLU A 250 9.18 13.49 0.23
C GLU A 250 7.78 14.09 0.39
N GLY A 251 6.82 13.28 0.84
CA GLY A 251 5.49 13.74 1.20
C GLY A 251 5.39 14.34 2.60
N PRO A 252 4.21 14.89 2.98
CA PRO A 252 3.98 15.37 4.33
C PRO A 252 4.18 14.27 5.38
N LEU A 253 4.50 14.67 6.60
CA LEU A 253 4.52 13.75 7.73
C LEU A 253 3.09 13.32 8.06
N LEU A 254 2.79 12.03 7.95
CA LEU A 254 1.49 11.45 8.31
C LEU A 254 1.56 10.82 9.70
N PHE A 255 0.55 11.09 10.53
CA PHE A 255 0.42 10.51 11.87
C PHE A 255 -0.46 9.24 11.83
N ASN A 256 -0.46 8.45 12.92
CA ASN A 256 -1.24 7.21 12.99
C ASN A 256 -2.74 7.45 12.77
N ASP A 257 -3.30 8.49 13.38
CA ASP A 257 -4.72 8.86 13.22
C ASP A 257 -5.11 9.10 11.75
N PHE A 258 -4.15 9.46 10.87
CA PHE A 258 -4.43 9.55 9.43
C PHE A 258 -4.91 8.22 8.85
N TYR A 259 -4.26 7.13 9.24
CA TYR A 259 -4.60 5.78 8.82
C TYR A 259 -5.81 5.24 9.58
N ASP A 260 -5.92 5.51 10.88
CA ASP A 260 -7.06 5.08 11.70
C ASP A 260 -8.39 5.71 11.25
N HIS A 261 -8.33 6.83 10.54
CA HIS A 261 -9.48 7.51 9.94
C HIS A 261 -9.65 7.21 8.44
N ASP A 262 -8.95 6.18 7.93
CA ASP A 262 -9.03 5.70 6.55
C ASP A 262 -8.76 6.78 5.50
N PHE A 263 -7.79 7.68 5.73
CA PHE A 263 -7.39 8.64 4.69
C PHE A 263 -6.35 8.04 3.74
N SER A 264 -6.39 8.48 2.48
CA SER A 264 -5.44 8.06 1.47
C SER A 264 -4.15 8.90 1.49
N PRO A 265 -2.97 8.32 1.73
CA PRO A 265 -1.69 9.01 1.58
C PRO A 265 -1.43 9.47 0.15
N GLN A 266 -2.08 8.86 -0.84
CA GLN A 266 -1.89 9.19 -2.25
C GLN A 266 -2.57 10.51 -2.63
N PHE A 267 -3.70 10.82 -2.00
CA PHE A 267 -4.56 11.94 -2.38
C PHE A 267 -4.51 13.11 -1.39
N VAL A 268 -3.67 13.06 -0.36
CA VAL A 268 -3.39 14.22 0.48
C VAL A 268 -2.65 15.28 -0.34
N GLN A 269 -3.14 16.52 -0.29
CA GLN A 269 -2.52 17.66 -0.97
C GLN A 269 -2.24 18.80 0.01
N PRO A 270 -1.12 19.52 -0.14
CA PRO A 270 -0.04 19.27 -1.11
C PRO A 270 0.70 17.96 -0.88
N SER A 271 1.09 17.28 -1.96
CA SER A 271 1.74 15.96 -1.87
C SER A 271 3.20 16.00 -1.46
N THR A 272 3.80 17.19 -1.35
CA THR A 272 5.21 17.39 -0.97
C THR A 272 5.32 17.90 0.47
N LYS A 273 6.38 17.51 1.18
CA LYS A 273 6.68 17.85 2.58
C LYS A 273 6.82 19.35 2.81
N TYR A 274 7.41 20.05 1.85
CA TYR A 274 7.75 21.46 1.95
C TYR A 274 6.72 22.33 1.24
N LEU A 275 6.30 23.39 1.91
CA LEU A 275 5.41 24.43 1.38
C LEU A 275 6.18 25.74 1.25
N GLN A 276 6.03 26.39 0.12
CA GLN A 276 6.55 27.74 -0.06
C GLN A 276 5.78 28.73 0.83
N SER A 277 6.49 29.55 1.59
CA SER A 277 5.89 30.62 2.38
C SER A 277 5.40 31.80 1.52
N GLY A 278 4.48 32.59 2.06
CA GLY A 278 3.95 33.80 1.39
C GLY A 278 3.09 33.51 0.16
N THR A 279 2.42 32.36 0.11
CA THR A 279 1.60 31.94 -1.04
C THR A 279 0.25 31.35 -0.63
N TRP A 280 -0.69 31.32 -1.57
CA TRP A 280 -1.95 30.59 -1.41
C TRP A 280 -1.74 29.12 -1.73
N VAL A 281 -2.22 28.26 -0.84
CA VAL A 281 -2.09 26.80 -0.96
C VAL A 281 -3.46 26.16 -0.76
N SER A 282 -3.83 25.25 -1.66
CA SER A 282 -5.03 24.43 -1.54
C SER A 282 -4.69 23.07 -0.94
N PHE A 283 -5.32 22.78 0.19
CA PHE A 283 -5.20 21.51 0.89
C PHE A 283 -6.36 20.61 0.54
N HIS A 284 -6.08 19.33 0.30
CA HIS A 284 -7.11 18.34 0.01
C HIS A 284 -6.88 17.07 0.82
N LEU A 285 -7.98 16.45 1.24
CA LEU A 285 -8.00 15.22 2.02
C LEU A 285 -9.09 14.30 1.45
N PHE A 286 -8.75 13.05 1.19
CA PHE A 286 -9.68 12.04 0.65
C PHE A 286 -9.59 10.75 1.43
N LYS A 287 -10.71 10.03 1.51
CA LYS A 287 -10.74 8.67 2.05
C LYS A 287 -9.93 7.72 1.18
N LEU A 288 -9.56 6.59 1.77
CA LEU A 288 -8.77 5.52 1.18
C LEU A 288 -9.46 4.88 -0.03
N CYS A 289 -10.79 4.87 -0.02
CA CYS A 289 -11.64 4.36 -1.06
C CYS A 289 -13.00 5.09 -1.07
N GLU A 290 -13.65 5.17 -2.22
CA GLU A 290 -14.98 5.77 -2.40
C GLU A 290 -16.09 5.07 -1.59
N HIS A 291 -15.90 3.82 -1.20
CA HIS A 291 -16.85 3.08 -0.36
C HIS A 291 -16.88 3.56 1.10
N ILE A 292 -15.89 4.35 1.52
CA ILE A 292 -15.79 4.85 2.90
C ILE A 292 -16.57 6.15 3.01
N SER A 293 -17.50 6.20 3.97
CA SER A 293 -18.43 7.31 4.12
C SER A 293 -17.72 8.65 4.31
N THR A 294 -18.14 9.62 3.51
CA THR A 294 -17.80 11.05 3.63
C THR A 294 -18.96 11.85 4.23
N ALA A 295 -20.03 11.17 4.66
CA ALA A 295 -21.15 11.80 5.33
C ALA A 295 -20.69 12.44 6.65
N GLU A 296 -21.27 13.60 6.94
CA GLU A 296 -20.88 14.40 8.11
C GLU A 296 -21.01 13.60 9.42
N ALA A 297 -22.11 12.85 9.57
CA ALA A 297 -22.39 12.03 10.76
C ALA A 297 -21.29 11.00 11.09
N ASP A 298 -20.54 10.56 10.07
CA ASP A 298 -19.51 9.53 10.21
C ASP A 298 -18.10 10.10 10.37
N ASN A 299 -17.95 11.43 10.30
CA ASN A 299 -16.66 12.09 10.23
C ASN A 299 -16.51 13.22 11.27
N TYR A 300 -15.28 13.66 11.45
CA TYR A 300 -14.94 14.80 12.28
C TYR A 300 -14.77 16.05 11.41
N VAL A 301 -14.84 17.23 12.03
CA VAL A 301 -14.41 18.47 11.37
C VAL A 301 -12.89 18.47 11.26
N HIS A 302 -12.38 18.63 10.03
CA HIS A 302 -10.96 18.75 9.74
C HIS A 302 -10.57 20.23 9.65
N VAL A 303 -9.40 20.60 10.17
CA VAL A 303 -8.91 21.99 10.20
C VAL A 303 -7.44 22.07 9.81
N ILE A 304 -7.11 23.02 8.93
CA ILE A 304 -5.74 23.47 8.73
C ILE A 304 -5.40 24.46 9.84
N SER A 305 -4.28 24.23 10.52
CA SER A 305 -3.66 25.17 11.46
C SER A 305 -2.37 25.72 10.85
N LEU A 306 -2.26 27.04 10.81
CA LEU A 306 -1.11 27.78 10.29
C LEU A 306 -0.10 28.14 11.40
N PRO A 307 1.14 28.53 11.04
CA PRO A 307 2.17 28.92 12.01
C PRO A 307 1.78 30.08 12.94
N ASP A 308 0.92 31.00 12.46
CA ASP A 308 0.41 32.14 13.23
C ASP A 308 -0.72 31.77 14.20
N GLY A 309 -1.08 30.48 14.28
CA GLY A 309 -2.15 29.96 15.12
C GLY A 309 -3.55 30.10 14.51
N SER A 310 -3.69 30.70 13.33
CA SER A 310 -4.96 30.76 12.62
C SER A 310 -5.38 29.37 12.16
N ARG A 311 -6.69 29.14 12.11
CA ARG A 311 -7.28 27.83 11.76
C ARG A 311 -8.40 27.98 10.78
N THR A 312 -8.36 27.16 9.73
CA THR A 312 -9.37 27.15 8.67
C THR A 312 -9.96 25.74 8.55
N PRO A 313 -11.29 25.55 8.75
CA PRO A 313 -11.91 24.26 8.55
C PRO A 313 -11.94 23.90 7.07
N LEU A 314 -11.75 22.63 6.76
CA LEU A 314 -11.98 22.10 5.42
C LEU A 314 -13.48 21.83 5.22
N THR A 315 -13.95 22.02 4.00
CA THR A 315 -15.33 21.71 3.59
C THR A 315 -15.35 20.58 2.59
N LEU A 316 -16.42 19.78 2.59
CA LEU A 316 -16.64 18.77 1.56
C LEU A 316 -16.66 19.46 0.17
N ASN A 317 -15.94 18.87 -0.79
CA ASN A 317 -15.85 19.37 -2.16
C ASN A 317 -16.60 18.46 -3.13
N ASP A 318 -16.79 18.95 -4.37
CA ASP A 318 -17.54 18.25 -5.42
C ASP A 318 -16.89 16.93 -5.86
N SER A 319 -15.61 16.71 -5.51
CA SER A 319 -14.88 15.47 -5.78
C SER A 319 -15.00 14.44 -4.64
N GLY A 320 -15.85 14.68 -3.64
CA GLY A 320 -16.07 13.75 -2.53
C GLY A 320 -14.97 13.76 -1.47
N GLY A 321 -14.04 14.71 -1.50
CA GLY A 321 -13.04 14.92 -0.44
C GLY A 321 -13.32 16.17 0.39
N TRP A 322 -12.40 16.54 1.26
CA TRP A 322 -12.42 17.82 1.98
C TRP A 322 -11.32 18.72 1.45
N SER A 323 -11.58 20.02 1.36
CA SER A 323 -10.56 20.99 0.97
C SER A 323 -10.68 22.35 1.65
N ALA A 324 -9.55 23.04 1.76
CA ALA A 324 -9.47 24.45 2.15
C ALA A 324 -8.31 25.12 1.40
N THR A 325 -8.52 26.34 0.94
CA THR A 325 -7.45 27.18 0.38
C THR A 325 -7.09 28.24 1.41
N VAL A 326 -5.83 28.27 1.83
CA VAL A 326 -5.34 29.20 2.86
C VAL A 326 -4.08 29.90 2.37
N TYR A 327 -3.88 31.13 2.85
CA TYR A 327 -2.65 31.85 2.63
C TYR A 327 -1.63 31.43 3.69
N VAL A 328 -0.54 30.79 3.27
CA VAL A 328 0.57 30.43 4.16
C VAL A 328 1.41 31.70 4.38
N PRO A 329 1.51 32.22 5.61
CA PRO A 329 2.27 33.45 5.87
C PRO A 329 3.74 33.33 5.48
N ALA A 330 4.38 34.46 5.20
CA ALA A 330 5.81 34.48 4.94
C ALA A 330 6.61 34.12 6.21
N GLY A 331 7.68 33.35 6.05
CA GLY A 331 8.53 32.88 7.14
C GLY A 331 8.55 31.36 7.26
N GLU A 332 9.20 30.87 8.31
CA GLU A 332 9.34 29.45 8.59
C GLU A 332 8.27 28.99 9.59
N GLY A 333 7.94 27.70 9.56
CA GLY A 333 7.00 27.12 10.52
C GLY A 333 6.40 25.80 10.05
N GLU A 334 5.27 25.45 10.65
CA GLU A 334 4.56 24.21 10.35
C GLU A 334 3.11 24.51 9.99
N VAL A 335 2.61 23.86 8.94
CA VAL A 335 1.17 23.77 8.65
C VAL A 335 0.72 22.37 9.05
N SER A 336 -0.29 22.28 9.90
CA SER A 336 -0.80 20.99 10.40
C SER A 336 -2.27 20.82 10.03
N LEU A 337 -2.62 19.63 9.57
CA LEU A 337 -4.00 19.19 9.41
C LEU A 337 -4.41 18.43 10.68
N PHE A 338 -5.42 18.94 11.37
CA PHE A 338 -6.01 18.32 12.55
C PHE A 338 -7.45 17.90 12.28
N TYR A 339 -7.98 17.05 13.14
CA TYR A 339 -9.42 16.87 13.33
C TYR A 339 -9.81 17.24 14.76
N ILE A 340 -11.03 17.71 14.94
CA ILE A 340 -11.55 18.07 16.26
C ILE A 340 -12.02 16.79 16.95
N THR A 341 -11.37 16.37 18.02
CA THR A 341 -11.77 15.15 18.75
C THR A 341 -12.93 15.42 19.69
N LYS A 342 -12.92 16.58 20.36
CA LYS A 342 -13.96 16.98 21.34
C LYS A 342 -14.21 18.48 21.32
N ILE A 343 -15.46 18.86 21.61
CA ILE A 343 -15.88 20.24 21.91
C ILE A 343 -16.57 20.26 23.27
N GLY A 344 -15.97 20.96 24.24
CA GLY A 344 -16.28 20.76 25.65
C GLY A 344 -15.97 19.32 26.06
N ASP A 345 -16.90 18.67 26.75
CA ASP A 345 -16.75 17.28 27.22
C ASP A 345 -17.36 16.23 26.26
N LYS A 346 -17.81 16.65 25.07
CA LYS A 346 -18.49 15.77 24.10
C LYS A 346 -17.58 15.44 22.93
N ASP A 347 -17.70 14.19 22.46
CA ASP A 347 -17.17 13.77 21.16
C ASP A 347 -17.68 14.69 20.05
N ALA A 348 -16.79 15.10 19.16
CA ALA A 348 -17.06 16.01 18.06
C ALA A 348 -17.38 15.31 16.73
N LYS A 349 -17.45 13.97 16.70
CA LYS A 349 -17.89 13.22 15.52
C LYS A 349 -19.32 13.61 15.15
N GLY A 350 -19.57 13.82 13.86
CA GLY A 350 -20.89 14.24 13.37
C GLY A 350 -21.19 15.73 13.53
N LEU A 351 -20.25 16.55 14.00
CA LEU A 351 -20.44 18.00 14.07
C LEU A 351 -20.18 18.67 12.73
N THR A 352 -20.94 19.72 12.44
CA THR A 352 -20.77 20.53 11.24
C THR A 352 -19.62 21.54 11.39
N VAL A 353 -19.12 22.06 10.26
CA VAL A 353 -18.25 23.24 10.24
C VAL A 353 -18.93 24.45 10.91
N ARG A 354 -20.26 24.55 10.83
CA ARG A 354 -21.03 25.60 11.50
C ARG A 354 -20.98 25.46 13.01
N ASP A 355 -21.07 24.25 13.55
CA ASP A 355 -20.97 23.97 14.99
C ASP A 355 -19.57 24.23 15.53
N TYR A 356 -18.55 23.88 14.74
CA TYR A 356 -17.16 24.25 15.02
C TYR A 356 -17.01 25.77 15.11
N ASN A 357 -17.42 26.51 14.08
CA ASN A 357 -17.35 27.98 14.07
C ASN A 357 -18.18 28.61 15.20
N ALA A 358 -19.33 28.01 15.53
CA ALA A 358 -20.16 28.41 16.66
C ALA A 358 -19.49 28.14 18.03
N SER A 359 -18.43 27.34 18.08
CA SER A 359 -17.74 26.97 19.33
C SER A 359 -16.38 27.67 19.51
N VAL A 360 -15.76 28.16 18.42
CA VAL A 360 -14.45 28.86 18.47
C VAL A 360 -14.50 30.04 19.45
N GLY A 361 -13.54 30.10 20.36
CA GLY A 361 -13.43 31.14 21.41
C GLY A 361 -14.46 31.04 22.54
N ARG A 362 -15.39 30.06 22.49
CA ARG A 362 -16.47 29.89 23.46
C ARG A 362 -16.42 28.59 24.24
N LYS A 363 -15.88 27.54 23.65
CA LYS A 363 -15.76 26.21 24.27
C LYS A 363 -14.33 25.69 24.15
N ALA A 364 -13.91 24.89 25.14
CA ALA A 364 -12.66 24.14 25.04
C ALA A 364 -12.72 23.18 23.84
N MET A 365 -11.60 23.01 23.14
CA MET A 365 -11.48 22.13 21.98
C MET A 365 -10.23 21.26 22.10
N TYR A 366 -10.36 20.03 21.63
CA TYR A 366 -9.29 19.04 21.60
C TYR A 366 -9.07 18.56 20.17
N PHE A 367 -7.83 18.21 19.84
CA PHE A 367 -7.39 17.98 18.47
C PHE A 367 -6.60 16.67 18.40
N GLY A 368 -6.80 15.92 17.33
CA GLY A 368 -5.89 14.85 16.91
C GLY A 368 -5.21 15.24 15.59
N GLY A 369 -3.96 14.82 15.41
CA GLY A 369 -3.13 15.17 14.26
C GLY A 369 -3.28 14.18 13.12
N LEU A 370 -3.51 14.67 11.90
CA LEU A 370 -3.58 13.82 10.69
C LEU A 370 -2.27 13.91 9.89
N CYS A 371 -1.88 15.11 9.50
CA CYS A 371 -0.60 15.30 8.81
C CYS A 371 0.00 16.67 9.03
N ARG A 372 1.27 16.82 8.64
CA ARG A 372 2.03 18.04 8.82
C ARG A 372 2.98 18.30 7.65
N TRP A 373 3.06 19.57 7.28
CA TRP A 373 4.00 20.14 6.33
C TRP A 373 4.97 21.10 7.00
N THR A 374 6.15 21.26 6.40
CA THR A 374 7.14 22.26 6.80
C THR A 374 7.08 23.44 5.83
N VAL A 375 7.02 24.65 6.36
CA VAL A 375 7.06 25.88 5.57
C VAL A 375 8.50 26.34 5.40
N VAL A 376 8.89 26.65 4.16
CA VAL A 376 10.23 27.10 3.76
C VAL A 376 10.21 28.41 2.98
#